data_AF-A0A7L2XPP2-F1
#
_entry.id   AF-A0A7L2XPP2-F1
#
_cell.length_a   1.000
_cell.length_b   1.000
_cell.length_c   1.000
_cell.angle_alpha   90.00
_cell.angle_beta   90.00
_cell.angle_gamma   90.00
#
_symmetry.space_group_name_H-M   'P 1'
#
loop_
_entity.id
_entity.type
_entity.pdbx_description
1 polymer ?
#
loop_
_entity_poly.entity_id
_entity_poly.type
_entity_poly.pdbx_seq_one_letter_code
_entity_poly.pdbx_strand_id
1 'polypeptide(L)' 'EAPGGPQGTWGNWSLPCPPGAGVCGLRTRLEPPQRGGDDTGLNDVELYCCS' A
#
# COMPACT_ATOMS: atom_id res chain seq x y z
N GLU A 1 17.28 -1.32 5.13
CA GLU A 1 16.13 -0.56 4.60
C GLU A 1 15.95 0.68 5.46
N ALA A 2 15.65 1.84 4.87
CA ALA A 2 15.35 3.04 5.64
C ALA A 2 13.92 2.96 6.19
N PRO A 3 13.64 3.46 7.41
CA PRO A 3 12.27 3.59 7.90
C PRO A 3 11.47 4.55 7.02
N GLY A 4 10.13 4.44 7.08
CA GLY A 4 9.22 5.37 6.39
C GLY A 4 9.52 6.83 6.74
N GLY A 5 9.26 7.73 5.78
CA GLY A 5 9.56 9.16 5.91
C GLY A 5 8.74 9.85 7.02
N PRO A 6 9.20 11.00 7.52
CA PRO A 6 8.57 11.70 8.66
C PRO A 6 7.30 12.48 8.28
N GLN A 7 6.86 12.41 7.02
CA GLN A 7 5.82 13.26 6.46
C GLN A 7 4.48 12.53 6.44
N GLY A 8 3.39 13.29 6.64
CA GLY A 8 2.03 12.77 6.66
C GLY A 8 1.58 12.27 8.04
N THR A 9 0.35 11.76 8.09
CA THR A 9 -0.26 11.15 9.27
C THR A 9 -0.87 9.81 8.88
N TRP A 10 -0.86 8.84 9.79
CA TRP A 10 -1.56 7.58 9.57
C TRP A 10 -3.07 7.80 9.43
N GLY A 11 -3.67 7.13 8.44
CA GLY A 11 -5.12 7.05 8.32
C GLY A 11 -5.72 6.09 9.36
N ASN A 12 -7.05 5.95 9.32
CA ASN A 12 -7.73 4.92 10.09
C ASN A 12 -7.36 3.53 9.58
N TRP A 13 -7.38 2.54 10.47
CA TRP A 13 -7.26 1.14 10.09
C TRP A 13 -8.38 0.71 9.15
N SER A 14 -8.04 -0.09 8.14
CA SER A 14 -9.03 -0.83 7.38
C SER A 14 -9.67 -1.93 8.25
N LEU A 15 -10.79 -2.47 7.78
CA LEU A 15 -11.35 -3.68 8.39
C LEU A 15 -10.32 -4.82 8.34
N PRO A 16 -10.24 -5.66 9.38
CA PRO A 16 -9.41 -6.85 9.34
C PRO A 16 -9.99 -7.87 8.36
N CYS A 17 -9.16 -8.85 7.95
CA CYS A 17 -9.68 -10.01 7.24
C CYS A 17 -10.76 -10.73 8.06
N PRO A 18 -11.74 -11.38 7.40
CA PRO A 18 -12.74 -12.18 8.10
C PRO A 18 -12.11 -13.23 9.03
N PRO A 19 -12.81 -13.67 10.09
CA PRO A 19 -12.31 -14.74 10.97
C PRO A 19 -11.90 -15.98 10.16
N GLY A 20 -10.68 -16.47 10.42
CA GLY A 20 -10.12 -17.62 9.69
C GLY A 20 -9.46 -17.28 8.35
N ALA A 21 -9.46 -16.02 7.92
CA ALA A 21 -8.77 -15.57 6.71
C ALA A 21 -7.50 -14.76 7.03
N GLY A 22 -6.54 -14.80 6.10
CA GLY A 22 -5.29 -14.02 6.15
C GLY A 22 -5.05 -13.23 4.87
N VAL A 23 -4.14 -12.26 4.93
CA VAL A 23 -3.70 -11.52 3.73
C VAL A 23 -2.93 -12.49 2.82
N CYS A 24 -3.40 -12.64 1.59
CA CYS A 24 -2.84 -13.56 0.60
C CYS A 24 -2.33 -12.84 -0.67
N GLY A 25 -2.59 -11.54 -0.79
CA GLY A 25 -2.15 -10.76 -1.94
C GLY A 25 -2.32 -9.27 -1.71
N LEU A 26 -1.72 -8.49 -2.61
CA LEU A 26 -1.84 -7.06 -2.64
C LEU A 26 -1.93 -6.55 -4.08
N ARG A 27 -2.61 -5.41 -4.26
CA ARG A 27 -2.59 -4.60 -5.48
C ARG A 27 -2.08 -3.22 -5.14
N THR A 28 -1.07 -2.77 -5.88
CA THR A 28 -0.45 -1.46 -5.69
C THR A 28 -1.01 -0.45 -6.68
N ARG A 29 -1.09 0.82 -6.27
CA ARG A 29 -1.27 1.94 -7.19
C ARG A 29 0.05 2.67 -7.36
N LEU A 30 0.49 2.77 -8.61
CA LEU A 30 1.67 3.52 -9.01
C LEU A 30 1.23 4.66 -9.93
N GLU A 31 1.98 5.75 -9.90
CA GLU A 31 1.84 6.77 -10.91
C GLU A 31 2.40 6.26 -12.26
N PRO A 32 1.74 6.55 -13.40
CA PRO A 32 2.34 6.30 -14.70
C PRO A 32 3.67 7.05 -14.83
N PRO A 33 4.66 6.52 -15.57
CA PRO A 33 5.90 7.23 -15.82
C PRO A 33 5.61 8.63 -16.36
N GLN A 34 6.02 9.65 -15.62
CA GLN A 34 6.04 11.01 -16.14
C GLN A 34 7.32 11.18 -16.97
N ARG A 35 7.56 12.39 -17.52
CA ARG A 35 8.78 12.68 -18.28
C ARG A 35 10.03 12.55 -17.38
N GLY A 36 11.21 12.96 -17.86
CA GLY A 36 12.48 12.71 -17.16
C GLY A 36 12.46 13.09 -15.67
N GLY A 37 12.94 12.18 -14.83
CA GLY A 37 12.94 12.28 -13.37
C GLY A 37 12.78 10.89 -12.75
N ASP A 38 13.03 10.78 -11.44
CA ASP A 38 12.53 9.65 -10.66
C ASP A 38 11.28 10.12 -9.92
N ASP A 39 10.14 9.58 -10.35
CA ASP A 39 8.82 9.82 -9.76
C ASP A 39 8.29 8.56 -9.08
N THR A 40 9.19 7.63 -8.72
CA THR A 40 8.81 6.31 -8.17
C THR A 40 8.33 6.44 -6.73
N GLY A 41 7.03 6.23 -6.52
CA GLY A 41 6.40 6.17 -5.20
C GLY A 41 5.22 5.21 -5.19
N LEU A 42 5.02 4.50 -4.07
CA LEU A 42 3.82 3.71 -3.84
C LEU A 42 2.70 4.62 -3.35
N ASN A 43 1.65 4.79 -4.14
CA ASN A 43 0.59 5.76 -3.86
C ASN A 43 -0.56 5.13 -3.06
N ASP A 44 -0.78 3.83 -3.19
CA ASP A 44 -1.86 3.11 -2.51
C ASP A 44 -1.61 1.60 -2.48
N VAL A 45 -2.24 0.91 -1.52
CA VAL A 45 -2.25 -0.54 -1.41
C VAL A 45 -3.66 -1.02 -1.08
N GLU A 46 -4.11 -2.00 -1.86
CA GLU A 46 -5.29 -2.80 -1.54
C GLU A 46 -4.84 -4.22 -1.15
N LEU A 47 -5.34 -4.73 -0.02
CA LEU A 47 -5.02 -6.07 0.46
C LEU A 47 -6.15 -7.05 0.11
N TYR A 48 -5.77 -8.26 -0.29
CA TYR A 48 -6.70 -9.37 -0.53
C TYR A 48 -6.64 -10.37 0.62
N CYS A 49 -7.81 -10.76 1.12
CA CYS A 49 -7.96 -11.79 2.16
C CYS A 49 -8.39 -13.13 1.54
N CYS A 50 -7.74 -14.21 1.95
CA CYS A 50 -8.08 -15.58 1.58
C CYS A 50 -8.26 -16.45 2.82
N SER A 51 -9.12 -17.46 2.74
CA SER A 51 -9.30 -18.53 3.73
C SER A 51 -8.16 -19.55 3.70
#